data_AF-A0A800FH80-F1
#
_entry.id   AF-A0A800FH80-F1
#
_cell.length_a   1.000
_cell.length_b   1.000
_cell.length_c   1.000
_cell.angle_alpha   90.00
_cell.angle_beta   90.00
_cell.angle_gamma   90.00
#
_symmetry.space_group_name_H-M   'P 1'
#
loop_
_entity.id
_entity.type
_entity.pdbx_description
1 polymer ?
#
loop_
_entity_poly.entity_id
_entity_poly.type
_entity_poly.pdbx_seq_one_letter_code
_entity_poly.pdbx_strand_id
1 'polypeptide(L)'
;MNLKSFVHIPLFLVVFLHISNAQSGTELSLGIDEFLSKTRPEYLGKKLGLCTNTGGVNHTGQRTIELLEQEFGLDLLLTLDDWNDTTTFSDNRTSVIVEGHSFEKINISGILPVQIVELIKDLDVLFVDLQGIGIRSQSYTVTLQHLLYAGGIASTSIIILDRPNPLGGEMVSGNIPQDSLGSPGSFIPIPYRHGMTIGELARLLNTENDHGADLMIIPMDNWQGQPWGEIGLDWTPISPGISTVGDLERFTITSILGADEILENGVSTDRPYEILVHPKITSGSDIVFALDELDLAGVKFLPAVSVPNTGPFAGQICNGISIVVTDINVLEPWMVAIAIAEKIKTIYPDIEFTQSENALTLFDKAMGSTDVRESIATMDWNRLSLYKATQGEQVIKFKEVRQRYLIYPRRNNFSSLDMKVLFGYIGLIVLIGVIVGRKQRDTKSYFLGNGQISWLMISFSVVATETSVLTFLSIPGVAYLTNFGFLQVAIGYIIGRIVVAWLFLPLYYKEGIQSTYEFIGN
;
A
#
# COMPACT_ATOMS: atom_id res chain seq x y z
N MET A 1 41.61 -43.34 -18.01
CA MET A 1 40.57 -42.48 -17.39
C MET A 1 41.25 -41.17 -17.03
N ASN A 2 41.05 -40.10 -17.81
CA ASN A 2 41.93 -38.93 -17.84
C ASN A 2 41.33 -37.79 -17.00
N LEU A 3 42.07 -37.34 -15.99
CA LEU A 3 41.65 -36.44 -14.90
C LEU A 3 41.49 -34.96 -15.30
N LYS A 4 41.31 -34.64 -16.60
CA LYS A 4 41.34 -33.26 -17.12
C LYS A 4 39.97 -32.63 -17.40
N SER A 5 38.85 -33.36 -17.30
CA SER A 5 37.52 -32.79 -17.60
C SER A 5 36.77 -32.20 -16.38
N PHE A 6 37.40 -32.15 -15.20
CA PHE A 6 36.78 -31.63 -13.97
C PHE A 6 37.06 -30.15 -13.68
N VAL A 7 37.94 -29.50 -14.45
CA VAL A 7 38.45 -28.15 -14.14
C VAL A 7 37.54 -27.01 -14.62
N HIS A 8 36.47 -27.28 -15.38
CA HIS A 8 35.55 -26.24 -15.88
C HIS A 8 34.14 -26.26 -15.28
N ILE A 9 33.90 -27.06 -14.23
CA ILE A 9 32.60 -27.04 -13.52
C ILE A 9 32.59 -26.21 -12.21
N PRO A 10 33.68 -25.97 -11.46
CA PRO A 10 33.54 -25.32 -10.15
C PRO A 10 33.54 -23.78 -10.19
N LEU A 11 33.58 -23.12 -11.37
CA LEU A 11 33.60 -21.65 -11.42
C LEU A 11 32.19 -21.01 -11.42
N PHE A 12 31.13 -21.76 -11.74
CA PHE A 12 29.77 -21.22 -11.80
C PHE A 12 29.00 -21.29 -10.46
N LEU A 13 29.50 -22.07 -9.49
CA LEU A 13 28.81 -22.32 -8.21
C LEU A 13 29.41 -21.58 -7.01
N VAL A 14 30.61 -21.00 -7.14
CA VAL A 14 31.34 -20.41 -5.99
C VAL A 14 31.12 -18.90 -5.84
N VAL A 15 30.47 -18.22 -6.79
CA VAL A 15 30.28 -16.75 -6.73
C VAL A 15 29.05 -16.31 -5.90
N PHE A 16 28.15 -17.21 -5.51
CA PHE A 16 26.87 -16.81 -4.88
C PHE A 16 26.78 -16.98 -3.35
N LEU A 17 27.88 -17.30 -2.67
CA LEU A 17 27.88 -17.57 -1.22
C LEU A 17 28.26 -16.38 -0.33
N HIS A 18 28.34 -15.15 -0.84
CA HIS A 18 28.76 -13.97 -0.04
C HIS A 18 27.78 -12.78 -0.02
N ILE A 19 26.53 -12.95 -0.45
CA ILE A 19 25.49 -11.92 -0.23
C ILE A 19 24.62 -12.34 0.95
N SER A 20 25.19 -12.28 2.15
CA SER A 20 24.40 -12.28 3.38
C SER A 20 25.26 -11.82 4.54
N ASN A 21 25.70 -10.56 4.49
CA ASN A 21 25.78 -9.74 5.69
C ASN A 21 24.75 -8.63 5.46
N ALA A 22 23.51 -8.86 5.89
CA ALA A 22 22.63 -7.74 6.19
C ALA A 22 23.35 -6.97 7.30
N GLN A 23 23.81 -5.75 6.99
CA GLN A 23 24.37 -4.87 8.00
C GLN A 23 23.34 -4.72 9.12
N SER A 24 23.73 -5.12 10.32
CA SER A 24 23.03 -4.74 11.52
C SER A 24 23.20 -3.23 11.71
N GLY A 25 22.10 -2.50 11.57
CA GLY A 25 21.84 -1.23 12.26
C GLY A 25 22.72 -0.05 11.88
N THR A 26 22.52 0.51 10.69
CA THR A 26 22.57 1.97 10.57
C THR A 26 21.21 2.51 11.00
N GLU A 27 21.21 3.45 11.94
CA GLU A 27 20.01 4.10 12.46
C GLU A 27 19.31 4.86 11.33
N LEU A 28 17.97 4.87 11.32
CA LEU A 28 17.21 5.60 10.31
C LEU A 28 17.46 7.11 10.49
N SER A 29 17.87 7.78 9.42
CA SER A 29 18.04 9.24 9.39
C SER A 29 16.88 9.86 8.61
N LEU A 30 16.18 10.83 9.22
CA LEU A 30 15.03 11.50 8.60
C LEU A 30 15.50 12.59 7.63
N GLY A 31 14.60 13.10 6.78
CA GLY A 31 14.95 14.17 5.84
C GLY A 31 15.53 15.42 6.52
N ILE A 32 15.07 15.76 7.74
CA ILE A 32 15.65 16.86 8.53
C ILE A 32 17.08 16.57 9.01
N ASP A 33 17.36 15.32 9.41
CA ASP A 33 18.69 14.89 9.83
C ASP A 33 19.68 14.95 8.65
N GLU A 34 19.27 14.41 7.50
CA GLU A 34 20.07 14.46 6.26
C GLU A 34 20.25 15.90 5.76
N PHE A 35 19.25 16.76 5.92
CA PHE A 35 19.36 18.17 5.57
C PHE A 35 20.44 18.88 6.41
N LEU A 36 20.43 18.68 7.73
CA LEU A 36 21.34 19.33 8.68
C LEU A 36 22.71 18.64 8.81
N SER A 37 22.89 17.46 8.20
CA SER A 37 24.18 16.75 8.17
C SER A 37 25.33 17.56 7.54
N LYS A 38 25.00 18.62 6.77
CA LYS A 38 25.95 19.50 6.08
C LYS A 38 25.62 20.95 6.40
N THR A 39 26.67 21.79 6.44
CA THR A 39 26.49 23.23 6.50
C THR A 39 25.92 23.76 5.18
N ARG A 40 24.94 24.66 5.28
CA ARG A 40 24.21 25.17 4.10
C ARG A 40 24.10 26.70 4.13
N PRO A 41 25.21 27.43 3.92
CA PRO A 41 25.22 28.89 3.97
C PRO A 41 24.31 29.54 2.92
N GLU A 42 23.89 28.80 1.89
CA GLU A 42 22.97 29.28 0.84
C GLU A 42 21.57 29.66 1.35
N TYR A 43 21.15 29.18 2.54
CA TYR A 43 19.87 29.56 3.16
C TYR A 43 19.99 30.70 4.18
N LEU A 44 21.21 31.15 4.53
CA LEU A 44 21.39 32.25 5.47
C LEU A 44 20.91 33.58 4.86
N GLY A 45 20.03 34.28 5.58
CA GLY A 45 19.47 35.57 5.14
C GLY A 45 18.43 35.46 4.02
N LYS A 46 17.97 34.24 3.70
CA LYS A 46 16.83 33.98 2.83
C LYS A 46 15.52 34.14 3.59
N LYS A 47 14.42 34.41 2.88
CA LYS A 47 13.08 34.36 3.47
C LYS A 47 12.57 32.93 3.50
N LEU A 48 12.49 32.36 4.69
CA LEU A 48 12.24 30.93 4.88
C LEU A 48 10.90 30.68 5.56
N GLY A 49 10.13 29.73 4.99
CA GLY A 49 8.94 29.19 5.62
C GLY A 49 9.11 27.73 6.01
N LEU A 50 8.33 27.28 6.99
CA LEU A 50 8.20 25.87 7.36
C LEU A 50 6.72 25.49 7.43
N CYS A 51 6.32 24.41 6.75
CA CYS A 51 5.05 23.74 6.96
C CYS A 51 5.28 22.43 7.73
N THR A 52 4.71 22.29 8.92
CA THR A 52 4.96 21.15 9.81
C THR A 52 3.75 20.79 10.67
N ASN A 53 3.81 19.63 11.33
CA ASN A 53 2.91 19.21 12.40
C ASN A 53 3.74 18.80 13.63
N THR A 54 3.12 18.30 14.70
CA THR A 54 3.81 17.83 15.92
C THR A 54 4.78 16.69 15.63
N GLY A 55 4.52 15.90 14.58
CA GLY A 55 5.43 14.84 14.13
C GLY A 55 6.69 15.33 13.42
N GLY A 56 6.83 16.65 13.18
CA GLY A 56 8.02 17.29 12.63
C GLY A 56 9.18 17.33 13.64
N VAL A 57 9.77 16.16 13.91
CA VAL A 57 10.93 15.97 14.79
C VAL A 57 12.04 15.18 14.10
N ASN A 58 13.29 15.39 14.50
CA ASN A 58 14.44 14.61 14.03
C ASN A 58 14.52 13.23 14.74
N HIS A 59 15.52 12.41 14.40
CA HIS A 59 15.67 11.07 15.00
C HIS A 59 15.82 11.07 16.54
N THR A 60 16.24 12.19 17.15
CA THR A 60 16.36 12.34 18.61
C THR A 60 15.14 12.99 19.28
N GLY A 61 14.10 13.32 18.51
CA GLY A 61 12.87 13.96 19.01
C GLY A 61 12.92 15.48 19.13
N GLN A 62 13.99 16.14 18.64
CA GLN A 62 14.05 17.61 18.57
C GLN A 62 13.18 18.13 17.44
N ARG A 63 12.46 19.23 17.69
CA ARG A 63 11.51 19.79 16.72
C ARG A 63 12.22 20.46 15.55
N THR A 64 11.75 20.19 14.34
CA THR A 64 12.26 20.81 13.11
C THR A 64 12.16 22.33 13.13
N ILE A 65 11.12 22.87 13.78
CA ILE A 65 10.94 24.32 13.97
C ILE A 65 12.15 24.91 14.71
N GLU A 66 12.55 24.30 15.81
CA GLU A 66 13.65 24.78 16.65
C GLU A 66 14.99 24.64 15.91
N LEU A 67 15.19 23.52 15.22
CA LEU A 67 16.41 23.25 14.46
C LEU A 67 16.61 24.25 13.31
N LEU A 68 15.56 24.54 12.53
CA LEU A 68 15.65 25.47 11.41
C LEU A 68 15.69 26.94 11.86
N GLU A 69 14.91 27.33 12.88
CA GLU A 69 14.95 28.68 13.45
C GLU A 69 16.34 28.99 14.01
N GLN A 70 16.96 28.04 14.72
CA GLN A 70 18.28 28.23 15.31
C GLN A 70 19.39 28.35 14.25
N GLU A 71 19.32 27.55 13.18
CA GLU A 71 20.39 27.50 12.17
C GLU A 71 20.26 28.61 11.12
N PHE A 72 19.04 28.93 10.68
CA PHE A 72 18.81 29.84 9.55
C PHE A 72 17.89 31.02 9.86
N GLY A 73 17.02 30.90 10.87
CA GLY A 73 15.89 31.79 11.08
C GLY A 73 14.72 31.48 10.13
N LEU A 74 13.50 31.67 10.60
CA LEU A 74 12.26 31.50 9.85
C LEU A 74 11.46 32.81 9.84
N ASP A 75 10.74 33.04 8.75
CA ASP A 75 9.79 34.15 8.60
C ASP A 75 8.34 33.69 8.77
N LEU A 76 8.05 32.45 8.37
CA LEU A 76 6.69 31.90 8.33
C LEU A 76 6.63 30.45 8.84
N LEU A 77 5.66 30.16 9.69
CA LEU A 77 5.34 28.82 10.17
C LEU A 77 3.88 28.47 9.83
N LEU A 78 3.70 27.54 8.91
CA LEU A 78 2.41 26.94 8.60
C LEU A 78 2.23 25.66 9.42
N THR A 79 1.13 25.54 10.14
CA THR A 79 0.83 24.35 10.96
C THR A 79 -0.53 23.74 10.62
N LEU A 80 -0.65 22.43 10.83
CA LEU A 80 -1.92 21.70 10.77
C LEU A 80 -2.45 21.32 12.16
N ASP A 81 -1.66 21.61 13.20
CA ASP A 81 -2.01 21.35 14.59
C ASP A 81 -2.11 22.66 15.39
N ASP A 82 -3.07 22.71 16.30
CA ASP A 82 -3.09 23.72 17.35
C ASP A 82 -2.32 23.22 18.59
N TRP A 83 -1.03 23.58 18.67
CA TRP A 83 -0.12 23.20 19.76
C TRP A 83 -0.59 23.56 21.18
N ASN A 84 -1.61 24.41 21.31
CA ASN A 84 -2.16 24.83 22.60
C ASN A 84 -3.43 24.09 23.00
N ASP A 85 -3.96 23.20 22.16
CA ASP A 85 -5.26 22.58 22.39
C ASP A 85 -5.14 21.05 22.48
N THR A 86 -5.02 20.54 23.71
CA THR A 86 -5.20 19.11 24.01
C THR A 86 -6.68 18.70 23.98
N THR A 87 -7.57 19.58 23.51
CA THR A 87 -9.02 19.40 23.56
C THR A 87 -9.68 19.94 22.30
N THR A 88 -10.16 19.05 21.43
CA THR A 88 -11.05 19.38 20.30
C THR A 88 -10.45 20.26 19.20
N PHE A 89 -10.87 19.99 17.96
CA PHE A 89 -10.61 20.83 16.80
C PHE A 89 -11.11 22.25 17.07
N SER A 90 -10.23 23.17 17.48
CA SER A 90 -10.55 24.59 17.44
C SER A 90 -10.16 25.15 16.07
N ASP A 91 -11.17 25.64 15.36
CA ASP A 91 -11.12 26.26 14.03
C ASP A 91 -10.50 27.69 14.11
N ASN A 92 -9.54 27.87 15.02
CA ASN A 92 -9.07 29.19 15.42
C ASN A 92 -7.95 29.68 14.50
N ARG A 93 -8.38 30.39 13.46
CA ARG A 93 -7.58 31.22 12.54
C ARG A 93 -6.91 32.38 13.27
N THR A 94 -5.90 32.10 14.08
CA THR A 94 -5.12 33.14 14.74
C THR A 94 -3.70 33.14 14.21
N SER A 95 -3.36 34.19 13.45
CA SER A 95 -1.96 34.60 13.28
C SER A 95 -1.47 35.07 14.64
N VAL A 96 -0.49 34.37 15.20
CA VAL A 96 0.10 34.70 16.50
C VAL A 96 1.61 34.77 16.31
N ILE A 97 2.19 35.91 16.66
CA ILE A 97 3.63 35.99 16.90
C ILE A 97 3.87 35.18 18.18
N VAL A 98 4.55 34.05 18.06
CA VAL A 98 4.83 33.20 19.22
C VAL A 98 5.81 33.94 20.12
N GLU A 99 5.48 34.15 21.40
CA GLU A 99 6.39 34.81 22.34
C GLU A 99 7.76 34.09 22.36
N GLY A 100 8.81 34.84 22.01
CA GLY A 100 10.18 34.31 21.92
C GLY A 100 10.65 33.89 20.53
N HIS A 101 9.78 33.89 19.52
CA HIS A 101 10.13 33.58 18.13
C HIS A 101 9.91 34.78 17.19
N SER A 102 10.66 34.80 16.09
CA SER A 102 10.66 35.91 15.13
C SER A 102 9.71 35.73 13.94
N PHE A 103 9.12 34.54 13.78
CA PHE A 103 8.23 34.18 12.67
C PHE A 103 6.73 34.39 12.94
N GLU A 104 5.97 34.55 11.85
CA GLU A 104 4.50 34.49 11.88
C GLU A 104 4.02 33.03 11.88
N LYS A 105 3.08 32.66 12.78
CA LYS A 105 2.47 31.32 12.80
C LYS A 105 1.04 31.35 12.26
N ILE A 106 0.71 30.46 11.33
CA ILE A 106 -0.63 30.34 10.72
C ILE A 106 -1.08 28.87 10.72
N ASN A 107 -2.27 28.60 11.26
CA ASN A 107 -2.93 27.30 11.07
C ASN A 107 -3.57 27.25 9.67
N ILE A 108 -3.15 26.29 8.84
CA ILE A 108 -3.59 26.15 7.44
C ILE A 108 -4.65 25.06 7.24
N SER A 109 -5.21 24.50 8.31
CA SER A 109 -6.31 23.55 8.21
C SER A 109 -7.52 24.18 7.50
N GLY A 110 -8.00 23.50 6.46
CA GLY A 110 -9.16 23.96 5.67
C GLY A 110 -8.93 25.19 4.78
N ILE A 111 -7.69 25.70 4.70
CA ILE A 111 -7.34 26.83 3.83
C ILE A 111 -7.31 26.39 2.36
N LEU A 112 -7.85 27.23 1.47
CA LEU A 112 -7.87 26.95 0.03
C LEU A 112 -6.49 27.20 -0.61
N PRO A 113 -6.14 26.49 -1.71
CA PRO A 113 -4.83 26.63 -2.37
C PRO A 113 -4.46 28.08 -2.73
N VAL A 114 -5.44 28.85 -3.23
CA VAL A 114 -5.24 30.26 -3.63
C VAL A 114 -4.87 31.17 -2.45
N GLN A 115 -5.26 30.82 -1.24
CA GLN A 115 -4.87 31.57 -0.04
C GLN A 115 -3.45 31.21 0.37
N ILE A 116 -3.04 29.94 0.21
CA ILE A 116 -1.66 29.51 0.46
C ILE A 116 -0.68 30.24 -0.47
N VAL A 117 -1.04 30.47 -1.74
CA VAL A 117 -0.25 31.29 -2.67
C VAL A 117 0.10 32.64 -2.07
N GLU A 118 -0.89 33.35 -1.52
CA GLU A 118 -0.67 34.67 -0.92
C GLU A 118 0.22 34.64 0.31
N LEU A 119 0.21 33.53 1.07
CA LEU A 119 1.05 33.36 2.25
C LEU A 119 2.53 33.11 1.90
N ILE A 120 2.79 32.39 0.80
CA ILE A 120 4.14 31.90 0.50
C ILE A 120 4.86 32.68 -0.60
N LYS A 121 4.16 33.52 -1.37
CA LYS A 121 4.70 34.24 -2.55
C LYS A 121 5.95 35.08 -2.32
N ASP A 122 6.15 35.55 -1.09
CA ASP A 122 7.31 36.38 -0.73
C ASP A 122 8.47 35.58 -0.12
N LEU A 123 8.31 34.26 0.03
CA LEU A 123 9.36 33.35 0.50
C LEU A 123 10.30 32.96 -0.63
N ASP A 124 11.59 32.82 -0.31
CA ASP A 124 12.55 32.15 -1.20
C ASP A 124 12.32 30.64 -1.19
N VAL A 125 12.08 30.06 0.01
CA VAL A 125 11.96 28.62 0.22
C VAL A 125 10.88 28.31 1.25
N LEU A 126 10.06 27.30 0.98
CA LEU A 126 9.16 26.67 1.94
C LEU A 126 9.62 25.24 2.20
N PHE A 127 10.10 24.98 3.41
CA PHE A 127 10.33 23.63 3.91
C PHE A 127 9.01 22.96 4.25
N VAL A 128 8.86 21.68 3.93
CA VAL A 128 7.71 20.86 4.32
C VAL A 128 8.22 19.65 5.07
N ASP A 129 7.86 19.57 6.34
CA ASP A 129 8.22 18.49 7.24
C ASP A 129 6.98 17.97 7.99
N LEU A 130 6.18 17.16 7.28
CA LEU A 130 4.90 16.66 7.79
C LEU A 130 4.97 15.16 7.99
N GLN A 131 4.74 14.70 9.23
CA GLN A 131 4.51 13.28 9.47
C GLN A 131 3.10 12.91 9.03
N GLY A 132 3.00 12.28 7.86
CA GLY A 132 1.76 11.71 7.35
C GLY A 132 1.39 10.39 8.03
N ILE A 133 0.22 9.85 7.70
CA ILE A 133 -0.28 8.58 8.26
C ILE A 133 -0.51 7.47 7.24
N GLY A 134 -0.12 7.68 5.98
CA GLY A 134 -0.13 6.64 4.96
C GLY A 134 -1.50 6.28 4.35
N ILE A 135 -2.53 7.08 4.64
CA ILE A 135 -3.86 6.97 4.03
C ILE A 135 -4.30 8.26 3.32
N ARG A 136 -5.12 8.10 2.27
CA ARG A 136 -5.62 9.20 1.43
C ARG A 136 -6.54 10.16 2.18
N SER A 137 -7.42 9.65 3.04
CA SER A 137 -8.53 10.42 3.64
C SER A 137 -8.09 11.52 4.62
N GLN A 138 -6.79 11.73 4.80
CA GLN A 138 -6.27 12.75 5.71
C GLN A 138 -5.94 14.09 5.09
N SER A 139 -6.09 15.12 5.92
CA SER A 139 -5.79 16.51 5.57
C SER A 139 -4.36 16.69 5.09
N TYR A 140 -3.38 15.94 5.63
CA TYR A 140 -1.97 16.04 5.25
C TYR A 140 -1.72 15.80 3.75
N THR A 141 -2.40 14.83 3.15
CA THR A 141 -2.29 14.51 1.72
C THR A 141 -2.86 15.65 0.87
N VAL A 142 -3.99 16.23 1.30
CA VAL A 142 -4.63 17.37 0.64
C VAL A 142 -3.78 18.64 0.79
N THR A 143 -3.23 18.89 1.98
CA THR A 143 -2.33 20.01 2.24
C THR A 143 -1.08 19.92 1.38
N LEU A 144 -0.45 18.75 1.25
CA LEU A 144 0.69 18.57 0.34
C LEU A 144 0.33 18.97 -1.09
N GLN A 145 -0.84 18.54 -1.59
CA GLN A 145 -1.30 18.93 -2.92
C GLN A 145 -1.49 20.45 -3.05
N HIS A 146 -2.07 21.08 -2.03
CA HIS A 146 -2.27 22.54 -2.03
C HIS A 146 -0.95 23.30 -1.98
N LEU A 147 0.05 22.82 -1.22
CA LEU A 147 1.38 23.42 -1.14
C LEU A 147 2.12 23.32 -2.48
N LEU A 148 2.02 22.20 -3.18
CA LEU A 148 2.63 22.03 -4.51
C LEU A 148 1.97 22.95 -5.53
N TYR A 149 0.63 22.99 -5.56
CA TYR A 149 -0.10 23.93 -6.41
C TYR A 149 0.33 25.38 -6.12
N ALA A 150 0.37 25.76 -4.85
CA ALA A 150 0.74 27.11 -4.45
C ALA A 150 2.18 27.44 -4.81
N GLY A 151 3.12 26.51 -4.61
CA GLY A 151 4.53 26.67 -4.95
C GLY A 151 4.75 26.89 -6.45
N GLY A 152 4.02 26.16 -7.30
CA GLY A 152 4.08 26.36 -8.75
C GLY A 152 3.58 27.73 -9.21
N ILE A 153 2.47 28.21 -8.62
CA ILE A 153 1.91 29.53 -8.94
C ILE A 153 2.78 30.67 -8.39
N ALA A 154 3.23 30.54 -7.14
CA ALA A 154 4.04 31.54 -6.46
C ALA A 154 5.51 31.56 -6.93
N SER A 155 5.96 30.51 -7.63
CA SER A 155 7.38 30.27 -7.94
C SER A 155 8.27 30.19 -6.68
N THR A 156 7.69 29.82 -5.54
CA THR A 156 8.41 29.56 -4.29
C THR A 156 9.01 28.15 -4.34
N SER A 157 10.31 28.02 -4.03
CA SER A 157 10.97 26.71 -3.96
C SER A 157 10.40 25.89 -2.81
N ILE A 158 9.98 24.64 -3.10
CA ILE A 158 9.44 23.71 -2.10
C ILE A 158 10.48 22.65 -1.79
N ILE A 159 10.88 22.52 -0.52
CA ILE A 159 11.81 21.49 -0.06
C ILE A 159 11.08 20.53 0.88
N ILE A 160 10.89 19.28 0.44
CA ILE A 160 10.31 18.24 1.28
C ILE A 160 11.42 17.58 2.10
N LEU A 161 11.28 17.62 3.42
CA LEU A 161 12.06 16.83 4.35
C LEU A 161 11.33 15.49 4.52
N ASP A 162 11.81 14.46 3.82
CA ASP A 162 11.03 13.23 3.69
C ASP A 162 10.96 12.43 5.00
N ARG A 163 9.86 11.69 5.16
CA ARG A 163 9.53 10.92 6.37
C ARG A 163 8.99 9.53 6.03
N PRO A 164 9.12 8.56 6.96
CA PRO A 164 8.57 7.24 6.75
C PRO A 164 7.05 7.29 6.56
N ASN A 165 6.55 6.48 5.63
CA ASN A 165 5.14 6.11 5.68
C ASN A 165 4.97 5.14 6.85
N PRO A 166 4.18 5.48 7.88
CA PRO A 166 4.12 4.65 9.09
C PRO A 166 3.39 3.33 8.87
N LEU A 167 2.60 3.21 7.79
CA LEU A 167 2.00 1.94 7.36
C LEU A 167 2.93 1.15 6.43
N GLY A 168 4.16 1.60 6.18
CA GLY A 168 5.10 0.96 5.26
C GLY A 168 4.90 1.33 3.79
N GLY A 169 5.84 0.90 2.95
CA GLY A 169 5.92 1.23 1.52
C GLY A 169 5.37 0.16 0.56
N GLU A 170 5.14 -1.05 1.06
CA GLU A 170 4.77 -2.20 0.23
C GLU A 170 3.30 -2.22 -0.14
N MET A 171 2.44 -2.28 0.88
CA MET A 171 1.03 -2.54 0.71
C MET A 171 0.32 -1.33 0.09
N VAL A 172 -0.46 -1.60 -0.95
CA VAL A 172 -1.35 -0.64 -1.60
C VAL A 172 -2.72 -1.27 -1.67
N SER A 173 -3.71 -0.60 -1.10
CA SER A 173 -5.07 -1.14 -1.00
C SER A 173 -6.13 -0.04 -0.93
N GLY A 174 -7.36 -0.45 -1.19
CA GLY A 174 -8.52 0.43 -1.30
C GLY A 174 -8.69 1.05 -2.69
N ASN A 175 -9.83 1.70 -2.89
CA ASN A 175 -10.25 2.26 -4.18
C ASN A 175 -9.46 3.51 -4.57
N ILE A 176 -9.45 3.81 -5.87
CA ILE A 176 -9.20 5.17 -6.35
C ILE A 176 -10.50 5.97 -6.15
N PRO A 177 -10.43 7.24 -5.69
CA PRO A 177 -11.65 8.00 -5.45
C PRO A 177 -12.34 8.36 -6.77
N GLN A 178 -13.68 8.43 -6.77
CA GLN A 178 -14.45 8.92 -7.91
C GLN A 178 -14.13 10.40 -8.18
N ASP A 179 -13.88 10.75 -9.44
CA ASP A 179 -13.58 12.13 -9.86
C ASP A 179 -14.65 13.14 -9.42
N SER A 180 -15.92 12.73 -9.41
CA SER A 180 -17.05 13.56 -8.98
C SER A 180 -17.02 13.98 -7.51
N LEU A 181 -16.19 13.34 -6.68
CA LEU A 181 -16.00 13.70 -5.27
C LEU A 181 -14.89 14.74 -5.08
N GLY A 182 -14.06 14.95 -6.10
CA GLY A 182 -12.96 15.89 -6.07
C GLY A 182 -13.42 17.33 -6.32
N SER A 183 -12.97 18.25 -5.47
CA SER A 183 -12.93 19.66 -5.86
C SER A 183 -11.76 19.88 -6.84
N PRO A 184 -11.93 20.70 -7.90
CA PRO A 184 -10.83 21.10 -8.77
C PRO A 184 -9.61 21.59 -7.96
N GLY A 185 -8.42 21.08 -8.28
CA GLY A 185 -7.17 21.41 -7.57
C GLY A 185 -6.94 20.67 -6.24
N SER A 186 -7.94 19.96 -5.70
CA SER A 186 -7.82 19.18 -4.45
C SER A 186 -8.03 17.67 -4.64
N PHE A 187 -8.33 17.23 -5.86
CA PHE A 187 -8.55 15.82 -6.17
C PHE A 187 -7.23 15.04 -6.20
N ILE A 188 -7.21 13.89 -5.52
CA ILE A 188 -6.02 13.04 -5.36
C ILE A 188 -6.36 11.61 -5.79
N PRO A 189 -6.08 11.22 -7.05
CA PRO A 189 -6.44 9.90 -7.58
C PRO A 189 -5.49 8.78 -7.11
N ILE A 190 -5.36 8.61 -5.80
CA ILE A 190 -4.53 7.56 -5.18
C ILE A 190 -5.39 6.56 -4.40
N PRO A 191 -4.92 5.31 -4.21
CA PRO A 191 -5.58 4.34 -3.36
C PRO A 191 -5.71 4.82 -1.92
N TYR A 192 -6.67 4.26 -1.19
CA TYR A 192 -6.88 4.60 0.22
C TYR A 192 -5.60 4.43 1.05
N ARG A 193 -4.91 3.30 0.95
CA ARG A 193 -3.55 3.08 1.46
C ARG A 193 -2.60 3.10 0.26
N HIS A 194 -1.80 4.15 0.15
CA HIS A 194 -1.01 4.43 -1.07
C HIS A 194 0.42 3.85 -1.04
N GLY A 195 0.98 3.58 0.15
CA GLY A 195 2.30 2.96 0.31
C GLY A 195 3.45 3.81 -0.23
N MET A 196 3.37 5.14 -0.08
CA MET A 196 4.39 6.10 -0.53
C MET A 196 4.76 7.04 0.62
N THR A 197 6.02 7.48 0.69
CA THR A 197 6.43 8.56 1.61
C THR A 197 5.85 9.90 1.18
N ILE A 198 5.99 10.93 2.02
CA ILE A 198 5.52 12.27 1.65
C ILE A 198 6.33 12.84 0.47
N GLY A 199 7.63 12.56 0.38
CA GLY A 199 8.48 12.97 -0.74
C GLY A 199 8.17 12.22 -2.04
N GLU A 200 7.93 10.91 -1.98
CA GLU A 200 7.48 10.13 -3.14
C GLU A 200 6.10 10.62 -3.64
N LEU A 201 5.18 10.88 -2.71
CA LEU A 201 3.87 11.42 -3.02
C LEU A 201 3.98 12.82 -3.64
N ALA A 202 4.86 13.67 -3.11
CA ALA A 202 5.08 15.01 -3.66
C ALA A 202 5.56 14.96 -5.13
N ARG A 203 6.49 14.06 -5.45
CA ARG A 203 6.93 13.85 -6.85
C ARG A 203 5.80 13.41 -7.77
N LEU A 204 4.98 12.47 -7.30
CA LEU A 204 3.82 11.98 -8.05
C LEU A 204 2.83 13.11 -8.29
N LEU A 205 2.41 13.82 -7.24
CA LEU A 205 1.39 14.87 -7.34
C LEU A 205 1.89 16.06 -8.16
N ASN A 206 3.15 16.47 -8.02
CA ASN A 206 3.70 17.58 -8.79
C ASN A 206 3.70 17.28 -10.30
N THR A 207 3.99 16.03 -10.67
CA THR A 207 4.10 15.60 -12.08
C THR A 207 2.74 15.26 -12.70
N GLU A 208 1.95 14.41 -12.04
CA GLU A 208 0.70 13.90 -12.60
C GLU A 208 -0.41 14.97 -12.63
N ASN A 209 -0.33 16.00 -11.78
CA ASN A 209 -1.28 17.12 -11.78
C ASN A 209 -0.72 18.39 -12.42
N ASP A 210 0.48 18.35 -13.01
CA ASP A 210 1.13 19.49 -13.68
C ASP A 210 1.17 20.77 -12.82
N HIS A 211 1.53 20.62 -11.54
CA HIS A 211 1.57 21.76 -10.62
C HIS A 211 2.73 22.71 -10.92
N GLY A 212 3.83 22.22 -11.51
CA GLY A 212 4.98 23.04 -11.91
C GLY A 212 5.79 23.64 -10.76
N ALA A 213 5.67 23.10 -9.54
CA ALA A 213 6.47 23.56 -8.40
C ALA A 213 7.96 23.22 -8.59
N ASP A 214 8.83 24.15 -8.23
CA ASP A 214 10.26 23.89 -8.04
C ASP A 214 10.44 23.03 -6.78
N LEU A 215 10.56 21.72 -6.99
CA LEU A 215 10.46 20.70 -5.94
C LEU A 215 11.81 20.03 -5.71
N MET A 216 12.34 20.15 -4.50
CA MET A 216 13.46 19.37 -4.00
C MET A 216 13.00 18.40 -2.92
N ILE A 217 13.45 17.16 -2.97
CA ILE A 217 13.24 16.18 -1.90
C ILE A 217 14.57 15.92 -1.21
N ILE A 218 14.60 16.03 0.11
CA ILE A 218 15.69 15.54 0.95
C ILE A 218 15.30 14.13 1.41
N PRO A 219 15.88 13.07 0.80
CA PRO A 219 15.52 11.71 1.14
C PRO A 219 16.04 11.33 2.52
N MET A 220 15.37 10.36 3.14
CA MET A 220 15.88 9.65 4.32
C MET A 220 17.05 8.74 3.95
N ASP A 221 17.83 8.34 4.94
CA ASP A 221 18.77 7.23 4.82
C ASP A 221 18.28 6.02 5.63
N ASN A 222 18.48 4.81 5.09
CA ASN A 222 18.12 3.51 5.70
C ASN A 222 16.61 3.17 5.84
N TRP A 223 15.69 3.87 5.16
CA TRP A 223 14.30 3.41 5.02
C TRP A 223 14.12 2.49 3.80
N GLN A 224 13.48 1.34 3.97
CA GLN A 224 13.27 0.32 2.94
C GLN A 224 11.81 -0.15 2.85
N GLY A 225 10.87 0.70 3.26
CA GLY A 225 9.44 0.37 3.20
C GLY A 225 8.89 -0.32 4.45
N GLN A 226 9.67 -0.48 5.52
CA GLN A 226 9.19 -1.04 6.77
C GLN A 226 8.10 -0.17 7.45
N PRO A 227 7.09 -0.76 8.12
CA PRO A 227 6.11 -0.02 8.91
C PRO A 227 6.73 0.55 10.19
N TRP A 228 6.06 1.49 10.84
CA TRP A 228 6.62 2.26 11.97
C TRP A 228 7.16 1.38 13.10
N GLY A 229 6.44 0.31 13.46
CA GLY A 229 6.84 -0.62 14.52
C GLY A 229 8.18 -1.34 14.27
N GLU A 230 8.68 -1.33 13.03
CA GLU A 230 9.97 -1.94 12.65
C GLU A 230 11.10 -0.90 12.49
N ILE A 231 10.81 0.40 12.57
CA ILE A 231 11.78 1.47 12.29
C ILE A 231 12.67 1.79 13.50
N GLY A 232 12.17 1.61 14.72
CA GLY A 232 12.90 1.93 15.95
C GLY A 232 12.88 3.41 16.36
N LEU A 233 11.98 4.22 15.77
CA LEU A 233 11.74 5.61 16.18
C LEU A 233 10.52 5.72 17.10
N ASP A 234 10.59 6.65 18.05
CA ASP A 234 9.46 6.98 18.93
C ASP A 234 8.32 7.64 18.14
N TRP A 235 7.08 7.23 18.43
CA TRP A 235 5.90 7.87 17.85
C TRP A 235 5.60 9.16 18.58
N THR A 236 5.55 10.27 17.85
CA THR A 236 5.05 11.55 18.39
C THR A 236 3.55 11.65 18.13
N PRO A 237 2.73 11.98 19.14
CA PRO A 237 1.29 12.18 18.94
C PRO A 237 1.00 13.24 17.88
N ILE A 238 0.09 12.91 16.95
CA ILE A 238 -0.33 13.79 15.86
C ILE A 238 -1.85 13.95 15.84
N SER A 239 -2.33 15.07 15.30
CA SER A 239 -3.76 15.29 15.06
C SER A 239 -4.34 14.18 14.16
N PRO A 240 -5.57 13.68 14.40
CA PRO A 240 -6.60 14.15 15.33
C PRO A 240 -6.56 13.50 16.74
N GLY A 241 -5.38 13.20 17.27
CA GLY A 241 -5.22 12.52 18.57
C GLY A 241 -4.73 11.08 18.44
N ILE A 242 -4.00 10.79 17.36
CA ILE A 242 -3.32 9.51 17.16
C ILE A 242 -2.08 9.51 18.07
N SER A 243 -2.25 8.95 19.27
CA SER A 243 -1.24 9.02 20.33
C SER A 243 -0.25 7.86 20.27
N THR A 244 -0.61 6.76 19.62
CA THR A 244 0.23 5.57 19.46
C THR A 244 0.16 5.01 18.04
N VAL A 245 1.14 4.17 17.67
CA VAL A 245 1.10 3.40 16.42
C VAL A 245 -0.12 2.49 16.36
N GLY A 246 -0.54 1.91 17.49
CA GLY A 246 -1.75 1.11 17.55
C GLY A 246 -3.01 1.93 17.23
N ASP A 247 -3.07 3.18 17.71
CA ASP A 247 -4.17 4.09 17.37
C ASP A 247 -4.19 4.35 15.88
N LEU A 248 -3.04 4.60 15.27
CA LEU A 248 -2.91 4.78 13.84
C LEU A 248 -3.46 3.58 13.07
N GLU A 249 -3.01 2.37 13.40
CA GLU A 249 -3.40 1.15 12.71
C GLU A 249 -4.92 0.96 12.73
N ARG A 250 -5.54 1.15 13.91
CA ARG A 250 -7.00 1.04 14.06
C ARG A 250 -7.74 2.19 13.42
N PHE A 251 -7.19 3.41 13.50
CA PHE A 251 -7.71 4.61 12.85
C PHE A 251 -7.91 4.41 11.36
N THR A 252 -7.01 3.68 10.68
CA THR A 252 -7.15 3.42 9.24
C THR A 252 -8.48 2.75 8.87
N ILE A 253 -9.08 1.99 9.80
CA ILE A 253 -10.38 1.33 9.64
C ILE A 253 -11.50 2.19 10.23
N THR A 254 -11.35 2.57 11.51
CA THR A 254 -12.45 3.15 12.30
C THR A 254 -12.76 4.59 11.95
N SER A 255 -11.82 5.34 11.37
CA SER A 255 -12.07 6.70 10.88
C SER A 255 -13.12 6.76 9.77
N ILE A 256 -13.19 5.72 8.92
CA ILE A 256 -14.20 5.66 7.87
C ILE A 256 -15.60 5.44 8.47
N LEU A 257 -15.71 4.56 9.45
CA LEU A 257 -17.00 4.15 10.04
C LEU A 257 -17.47 5.08 11.16
N GLY A 258 -16.56 5.87 11.74
CA GLY A 258 -16.90 6.98 12.64
C GLY A 258 -17.26 8.28 11.90
N ALA A 259 -17.06 8.33 10.57
CA ALA A 259 -17.46 9.48 9.77
C ALA A 259 -18.98 9.69 9.83
N ASP A 260 -19.41 10.96 9.78
CA ASP A 260 -20.81 11.37 9.91
C ASP A 260 -21.50 10.84 11.18
N GLU A 261 -20.72 10.48 12.20
CA GLU A 261 -21.19 9.90 13.47
C GLU A 261 -22.04 8.63 13.28
N ILE A 262 -21.81 7.86 12.20
CA ILE A 262 -22.54 6.62 11.91
C ILE A 262 -22.36 5.60 13.05
N LEU A 263 -21.11 5.45 13.53
CA LEU A 263 -20.76 4.65 14.69
C LEU A 263 -19.86 5.48 15.62
N GLU A 264 -19.95 5.23 16.92
CA GLU A 264 -18.93 5.70 17.85
C GLU A 264 -17.66 4.88 17.65
N ASN A 265 -16.55 5.53 17.28
CA ASN A 265 -15.26 4.87 17.07
C ASN A 265 -14.34 4.89 18.31
N GLY A 266 -14.86 5.31 19.46
CA GLY A 266 -14.18 5.33 20.75
C GLY A 266 -13.55 6.67 21.11
N VAL A 267 -13.55 7.66 20.22
CA VAL A 267 -12.98 9.01 20.49
C VAL A 267 -13.70 9.74 21.61
N SER A 268 -14.99 9.43 21.83
CA SER A 268 -15.76 9.97 22.96
C SER A 268 -15.66 9.12 24.22
N THR A 269 -14.69 8.20 24.29
CA THR A 269 -14.47 7.22 25.38
C THR A 269 -13.00 7.20 25.80
N ASP A 270 -12.64 6.28 26.71
CA ASP A 270 -11.25 5.98 27.08
C ASP A 270 -10.55 5.00 26.11
N ARG A 271 -11.21 4.62 25.00
CA ARG A 271 -10.75 3.63 24.01
C ARG A 271 -10.74 4.18 22.57
N PRO A 272 -10.02 5.30 22.30
CA PRO A 272 -10.04 5.95 20.99
C PRO A 272 -9.60 5.01 19.86
N TYR A 273 -10.39 4.99 18.79
CA TYR A 273 -10.20 4.16 17.59
C TYR A 273 -10.23 2.64 17.83
N GLU A 274 -10.33 2.18 19.07
CA GLU A 274 -10.27 0.75 19.43
C GLU A 274 -11.59 0.03 19.22
N ILE A 275 -12.69 0.77 19.21
CA ILE A 275 -14.05 0.22 19.19
C ILE A 275 -14.87 0.82 18.06
N LEU A 276 -15.92 0.11 17.67
CA LEU A 276 -17.01 0.61 16.84
C LEU A 276 -18.31 0.16 17.50
N VAL A 277 -19.04 1.11 18.09
CA VAL A 277 -20.23 0.83 18.90
C VAL A 277 -21.39 1.75 18.53
N HIS A 278 -22.61 1.27 18.77
CA HIS A 278 -23.82 2.03 18.49
C HIS A 278 -24.96 1.57 19.42
N PRO A 279 -25.87 2.45 19.88
CA PRO A 279 -26.92 2.10 20.84
C PRO A 279 -27.96 1.11 20.27
N LYS A 280 -28.13 1.07 18.94
CA LYS A 280 -29.03 0.09 18.27
C LYS A 280 -28.43 -1.33 18.15
N ILE A 281 -27.14 -1.51 18.41
CA ILE A 281 -26.53 -2.84 18.42
C ILE A 281 -26.92 -3.53 19.73
N THR A 282 -27.54 -4.70 19.63
CA THR A 282 -27.99 -5.48 20.80
C THR A 282 -26.93 -6.45 21.31
N SER A 283 -26.08 -6.97 20.42
CA SER A 283 -25.06 -7.99 20.71
C SER A 283 -23.83 -7.78 19.84
N GLY A 284 -22.70 -7.44 20.47
CA GLY A 284 -21.41 -7.35 19.78
C GLY A 284 -20.95 -8.69 19.20
N SER A 285 -21.29 -9.80 19.88
CA SER A 285 -20.90 -11.15 19.48
C SER A 285 -21.47 -11.55 18.12
N ASP A 286 -22.69 -11.11 17.79
CA ASP A 286 -23.35 -11.43 16.53
C ASP A 286 -22.54 -10.88 15.35
N ILE A 287 -21.96 -9.68 15.52
CA ILE A 287 -21.08 -9.04 14.53
C ILE A 287 -19.74 -9.77 14.46
N VAL A 288 -19.14 -10.12 15.60
CA VAL A 288 -17.85 -10.84 15.65
C VAL A 288 -17.95 -12.19 14.93
N PHE A 289 -18.98 -12.99 15.21
CA PHE A 289 -19.17 -14.28 14.53
C PHE A 289 -19.31 -14.11 13.02
N ALA A 290 -20.06 -13.11 12.57
CA ALA A 290 -20.23 -12.84 11.13
C ALA A 290 -18.95 -12.32 10.44
N LEU A 291 -18.07 -11.65 11.16
CA LEU A 291 -16.78 -11.17 10.64
C LEU A 291 -15.71 -12.25 10.65
N ASP A 292 -15.67 -13.11 11.67
CA ASP A 292 -14.72 -14.21 11.78
C ASP A 292 -14.87 -15.23 10.63
N GLU A 293 -16.09 -15.40 10.10
CA GLU A 293 -16.34 -16.23 8.91
C GLU A 293 -15.65 -15.72 7.64
N LEU A 294 -15.22 -14.47 7.60
CA LEU A 294 -14.58 -13.85 6.42
C LEU A 294 -13.06 -14.06 6.37
N ASP A 295 -12.43 -14.53 7.45
CA ASP A 295 -10.98 -14.75 7.56
C ASP A 295 -10.15 -13.55 7.08
N LEU A 296 -10.51 -12.35 7.54
CA LEU A 296 -9.85 -11.09 7.13
C LEU A 296 -8.41 -11.04 7.65
N ALA A 297 -7.45 -10.90 6.74
CA ALA A 297 -6.03 -10.89 7.06
C ALA A 297 -5.62 -9.68 7.93
N GLY A 298 -4.77 -9.94 8.93
CA GLY A 298 -4.14 -8.90 9.74
C GLY A 298 -5.04 -8.23 10.77
N VAL A 299 -6.25 -8.75 11.03
CA VAL A 299 -7.21 -8.17 11.98
C VAL A 299 -7.97 -9.23 12.76
N LYS A 300 -8.38 -8.92 13.99
CA LYS A 300 -9.29 -9.70 14.82
C LYS A 300 -10.32 -8.80 15.47
N PHE A 301 -11.48 -9.37 15.77
CA PHE A 301 -12.59 -8.66 16.39
C PHE A 301 -12.95 -9.29 17.74
N LEU A 302 -13.35 -8.45 18.68
CA LEU A 302 -13.84 -8.84 20.01
C LEU A 302 -15.15 -8.11 20.29
N PRO A 303 -16.09 -8.67 21.06
CA PRO A 303 -17.27 -7.92 21.46
C PRO A 303 -16.86 -6.75 22.37
N ALA A 304 -17.49 -5.59 22.18
CA ALA A 304 -17.24 -4.40 22.98
C ALA A 304 -18.54 -3.76 23.44
N VAL A 305 -18.47 -3.11 24.60
CA VAL A 305 -19.52 -2.26 25.16
C VAL A 305 -18.84 -1.00 25.67
N SER A 306 -19.44 0.15 25.39
CA SER A 306 -18.98 1.43 25.91
C SER A 306 -20.14 2.38 26.15
N VAL A 307 -19.93 3.37 27.01
CA VAL A 307 -20.85 4.50 27.24
C VAL A 307 -20.10 5.78 26.89
N PRO A 308 -20.35 6.37 25.71
CA PRO A 308 -19.69 7.60 25.29
C PRO A 308 -19.93 8.75 26.27
N ASN A 309 -18.90 9.56 26.50
CA ASN A 309 -18.96 10.72 27.40
C ASN A 309 -19.45 11.98 26.67
N THR A 310 -19.23 12.06 25.35
CA THR A 310 -19.57 13.18 24.48
C THR A 310 -20.17 12.65 23.16
N GLY A 311 -20.51 13.56 22.24
CA GLY A 311 -21.07 13.19 20.93
C GLY A 311 -22.56 12.79 20.98
N PRO A 312 -23.11 12.31 19.86
CA PRO A 312 -24.55 12.02 19.72
C PRO A 312 -25.03 10.84 20.56
N PHE A 313 -24.11 9.95 20.96
CA PHE A 313 -24.41 8.75 21.74
C PHE A 313 -24.07 8.91 23.23
N ALA A 314 -23.79 10.15 23.68
CA ALA A 314 -23.39 10.42 25.06
C ALA A 314 -24.40 9.85 26.08
N GLY A 315 -23.86 9.14 27.08
CA GLY A 315 -24.64 8.52 28.16
C GLY A 315 -25.46 7.29 27.77
N GLN A 316 -25.44 6.85 26.51
CA GLN A 316 -26.15 5.66 26.05
C GLN A 316 -25.24 4.43 26.10
N ILE A 317 -25.79 3.27 26.47
CA ILE A 317 -25.07 2.00 26.36
C ILE A 317 -24.97 1.63 24.89
N CYS A 318 -23.75 1.57 24.38
CA CYS A 318 -23.46 1.23 23.01
C CYS A 318 -22.73 -0.12 22.97
N ASN A 319 -23.32 -1.11 22.31
CA ASN A 319 -22.64 -2.39 22.04
C ASN A 319 -22.00 -2.34 20.65
N GLY A 320 -21.08 -3.26 20.39
CA GLY A 320 -20.43 -3.39 19.09
C GLY A 320 -19.17 -4.23 19.17
N ILE A 321 -18.13 -3.81 18.49
CA ILE A 321 -16.88 -4.56 18.37
C ILE A 321 -15.68 -3.73 18.79
N SER A 322 -14.63 -4.41 19.21
CA SER A 322 -13.27 -3.89 19.37
C SER A 322 -12.39 -4.51 18.29
N ILE A 323 -11.47 -3.71 17.76
CA ILE A 323 -10.59 -4.09 16.65
C ILE A 323 -9.17 -4.26 17.15
N VAL A 324 -8.59 -5.42 16.89
CA VAL A 324 -7.18 -5.72 17.15
C VAL A 324 -6.48 -5.94 15.81
N VAL A 325 -5.58 -5.04 15.45
CA VAL A 325 -4.69 -5.24 14.30
C VAL A 325 -3.60 -6.21 14.72
N THR A 326 -3.46 -7.31 13.96
CA THR A 326 -2.50 -8.39 14.25
C THR A 326 -1.30 -8.37 13.32
N ASP A 327 -1.45 -7.84 12.10
CA ASP A 327 -0.35 -7.64 11.15
C ASP A 327 -0.68 -6.54 10.15
N ILE A 328 0.00 -5.39 10.28
CA ILE A 328 -0.19 -4.23 9.41
C ILE A 328 0.30 -4.47 7.98
N ASN A 329 1.21 -5.43 7.74
CA ASN A 329 1.77 -5.68 6.42
C ASN A 329 0.73 -6.27 5.45
N VAL A 330 -0.23 -7.03 5.97
CA VAL A 330 -1.29 -7.67 5.18
C VAL A 330 -2.66 -7.00 5.33
N LEU A 331 -2.80 -6.03 6.23
CA LEU A 331 -4.06 -5.35 6.50
C LEU A 331 -4.58 -4.54 5.30
N GLU A 332 -5.83 -4.80 4.92
CA GLU A 332 -6.59 -4.02 3.93
C GLU A 332 -7.68 -3.19 4.61
N PRO A 333 -7.36 -2.01 5.17
CA PRO A 333 -8.27 -1.30 6.07
C PRO A 333 -9.58 -0.87 5.38
N TRP A 334 -9.51 -0.53 4.10
CA TRP A 334 -10.70 -0.19 3.30
C TRP A 334 -11.64 -1.39 3.13
N MET A 335 -11.10 -2.57 2.83
CA MET A 335 -11.89 -3.81 2.70
C MET A 335 -12.48 -4.24 4.05
N VAL A 336 -11.71 -4.10 5.13
CA VAL A 336 -12.15 -4.38 6.50
C VAL A 336 -13.30 -3.44 6.90
N ALA A 337 -13.18 -2.13 6.64
CA ALA A 337 -14.23 -1.16 6.95
C ALA A 337 -15.54 -1.48 6.20
N ILE A 338 -15.45 -1.86 4.91
CA ILE A 338 -16.62 -2.26 4.13
C ILE A 338 -17.24 -3.55 4.68
N ALA A 339 -16.43 -4.55 5.04
CA ALA A 339 -16.93 -5.80 5.62
C ALA A 339 -17.68 -5.55 6.94
N ILE A 340 -17.13 -4.70 7.82
CA ILE A 340 -17.78 -4.30 9.06
C ILE A 340 -19.11 -3.60 8.77
N ALA A 341 -19.14 -2.62 7.86
CA ALA A 341 -20.36 -1.91 7.50
C ALA A 341 -21.43 -2.84 6.92
N GLU A 342 -21.04 -3.74 6.01
CA GLU A 342 -21.92 -4.76 5.43
C GLU A 342 -22.55 -5.65 6.50
N LYS A 343 -21.75 -6.20 7.43
CA LYS A 343 -22.27 -7.08 8.50
C LYS A 343 -23.12 -6.33 9.51
N ILE A 344 -22.71 -5.14 9.94
CA ILE A 344 -23.51 -4.31 10.84
C ILE A 344 -24.85 -3.97 10.19
N LYS A 345 -24.87 -3.51 8.94
CA LYS A 345 -26.11 -3.15 8.24
C LYS A 345 -27.02 -4.36 7.99
N THR A 346 -26.44 -5.54 7.74
CA THR A 346 -27.21 -6.78 7.56
C THR A 346 -27.88 -7.24 8.86
N ILE A 347 -27.16 -7.20 9.98
CA ILE A 347 -27.68 -7.65 11.29
C ILE A 347 -28.60 -6.60 11.93
N TYR A 348 -28.27 -5.32 11.75
CA TYR A 348 -28.98 -4.16 12.31
C TYR A 348 -29.41 -3.18 11.20
N PRO A 349 -30.45 -3.50 10.41
CA PRO A 349 -30.89 -2.67 9.28
C PRO A 349 -31.30 -1.24 9.65
N ASP A 350 -31.67 -0.99 10.90
CA ASP A 350 -32.08 0.33 11.40
C ASP A 350 -30.89 1.29 11.61
N ILE A 351 -29.65 0.82 11.48
CA ILE A 351 -28.47 1.69 11.45
C ILE A 351 -28.38 2.30 10.05
N GLU A 352 -28.43 3.62 9.99
CA GLU A 352 -28.49 4.37 8.76
C GLU A 352 -27.09 4.78 8.28
N PHE A 353 -26.84 4.57 6.99
CA PHE A 353 -25.65 5.06 6.28
C PHE A 353 -26.07 6.16 5.29
N THR A 354 -27.14 6.89 5.61
CA THR A 354 -27.87 7.81 4.73
C THR A 354 -27.63 9.28 5.09
N GLN A 355 -27.87 10.14 4.10
CA GLN A 355 -27.51 11.56 4.05
C GLN A 355 -28.35 12.46 4.96
N SER A 356 -27.76 13.58 5.36
CA SER A 356 -28.48 14.86 5.44
C SER A 356 -28.79 15.35 4.02
N GLU A 357 -29.94 15.97 3.81
CA GLU A 357 -30.68 16.03 2.53
C GLU A 357 -29.96 16.53 1.26
N ASN A 358 -28.72 17.04 1.24
CA ASN A 358 -28.14 17.65 0.01
C ASN A 358 -26.58 17.72 -0.15
N ALA A 359 -25.75 16.90 0.53
CA ALA A 359 -24.27 17.01 0.37
C ALA A 359 -23.48 15.69 0.45
N LEU A 360 -22.33 15.64 -0.24
CA LEU A 360 -21.32 14.57 -0.09
C LEU A 360 -20.96 14.39 1.40
N THR A 361 -21.17 13.18 1.93
CA THR A 361 -20.94 12.91 3.36
C THR A 361 -19.44 12.73 3.66
N LEU A 362 -19.03 12.84 4.93
CA LEU A 362 -17.64 12.54 5.31
C LEU A 362 -17.29 11.08 5.04
N PHE A 363 -18.26 10.16 5.18
CA PHE A 363 -18.13 8.76 4.79
C PHE A 363 -17.84 8.62 3.30
N ASP A 364 -18.58 9.32 2.42
CA ASP A 364 -18.34 9.30 0.97
C ASP A 364 -16.93 9.80 0.63
N LYS A 365 -16.45 10.86 1.31
CA LYS A 365 -15.10 11.40 1.13
C LYS A 365 -14.02 10.42 1.63
N ALA A 366 -14.22 9.80 2.79
CA ALA A 366 -13.30 8.82 3.35
C ALA A 366 -13.21 7.58 2.46
N MET A 367 -14.36 7.02 2.07
CA MET A 367 -14.47 5.91 1.12
C MET A 367 -14.01 6.29 -0.28
N GLY A 368 -14.10 7.56 -0.67
CA GLY A 368 -13.84 8.01 -2.04
C GLY A 368 -14.85 7.47 -3.06
N SER A 369 -16.07 7.12 -2.62
CA SER A 369 -17.11 6.66 -3.55
C SER A 369 -18.49 6.76 -2.92
N THR A 370 -19.45 7.33 -3.65
CA THR A 370 -20.86 7.27 -3.26
C THR A 370 -21.46 5.87 -3.48
N ASP A 371 -20.90 5.08 -4.41
CA ASP A 371 -21.42 3.74 -4.74
C ASP A 371 -21.35 2.81 -3.53
N VAL A 372 -20.30 2.95 -2.70
CA VAL A 372 -20.12 2.13 -1.50
C VAL A 372 -21.23 2.44 -0.48
N ARG A 373 -21.42 3.73 -0.16
CA ARG A 373 -22.46 4.17 0.78
C ARG A 373 -23.85 3.78 0.31
N GLU A 374 -24.17 4.05 -0.95
CA GLU A 374 -25.47 3.74 -1.54
C GLU A 374 -25.76 2.23 -1.51
N SER A 375 -24.77 1.41 -1.85
CA SER A 375 -24.91 -0.06 -1.81
C SER A 375 -25.14 -0.55 -0.39
N ILE A 376 -24.43 -0.01 0.61
CA ILE A 376 -24.64 -0.36 2.03
C ILE A 376 -26.03 0.11 2.49
N ALA A 377 -26.38 1.37 2.25
CA ALA A 377 -27.65 1.95 2.67
C ALA A 377 -28.87 1.19 2.12
N THR A 378 -28.79 0.73 0.87
CA THR A 378 -29.84 -0.03 0.18
C THR A 378 -29.71 -1.55 0.32
N MET A 379 -28.65 -2.03 0.97
CA MET A 379 -28.29 -3.45 1.09
C MET A 379 -28.13 -4.16 -0.28
N ASP A 380 -27.69 -3.42 -1.31
CA ASP A 380 -27.36 -3.98 -2.62
C ASP A 380 -25.93 -4.53 -2.64
N TRP A 381 -25.78 -5.74 -2.08
CA TRP A 381 -24.48 -6.42 -1.97
C TRP A 381 -23.91 -6.85 -3.32
N ASN A 382 -24.76 -7.01 -4.34
CA ASN A 382 -24.33 -7.31 -5.70
C ASN A 382 -23.64 -6.11 -6.32
N ARG A 383 -24.23 -4.91 -6.19
CA ARG A 383 -23.60 -3.64 -6.60
C ARG A 383 -22.29 -3.41 -5.87
N LEU A 384 -22.26 -3.62 -4.55
CA LEU A 384 -21.03 -3.48 -3.76
C LEU A 384 -19.93 -4.45 -4.20
N SER A 385 -20.29 -5.71 -4.48
CA SER A 385 -19.34 -6.73 -4.91
C SER A 385 -18.78 -6.43 -6.30
N LEU A 386 -19.62 -5.98 -7.23
CA LEU A 386 -19.19 -5.53 -8.54
C LEU A 386 -18.25 -4.33 -8.43
N TYR A 387 -18.60 -3.34 -7.59
CA TYR A 387 -17.74 -2.18 -7.34
C TYR A 387 -16.37 -2.60 -6.84
N LYS A 388 -16.29 -3.44 -5.79
CA LYS A 388 -15.01 -3.96 -5.24
C LYS A 388 -14.15 -4.63 -6.33
N ALA A 389 -14.77 -5.44 -7.20
CA ALA A 389 -14.05 -6.11 -8.29
C ALA A 389 -13.42 -5.12 -9.28
N THR A 390 -14.09 -4.01 -9.59
CA THR A 390 -13.56 -2.99 -10.54
C THR A 390 -12.34 -2.23 -10.00
N GLN A 391 -12.22 -2.11 -8.68
CA GLN A 391 -11.12 -1.35 -8.05
C GLN A 391 -9.77 -2.05 -8.15
N GLY A 392 -9.76 -3.40 -8.24
CA GLY A 392 -8.52 -4.16 -8.36
C GLY A 392 -7.66 -3.76 -9.56
N GLU A 393 -8.28 -3.51 -10.71
CA GLU A 393 -7.57 -3.07 -11.92
C GLU A 393 -6.94 -1.69 -11.75
N GLN A 394 -7.67 -0.76 -11.12
CA GLN A 394 -7.18 0.60 -10.89
C GLN A 394 -6.00 0.63 -9.91
N VAL A 395 -6.04 -0.20 -8.87
CA VAL A 395 -4.92 -0.37 -7.92
C VAL A 395 -3.68 -0.93 -8.62
N ILE A 396 -3.84 -1.90 -9.54
CA ILE A 396 -2.73 -2.42 -10.34
C ILE A 396 -2.11 -1.32 -11.19
N LYS A 397 -2.92 -0.54 -11.90
CA LYS A 397 -2.45 0.63 -12.69
C LYS A 397 -1.71 1.64 -11.81
N PHE A 398 -2.23 1.94 -10.62
CA PHE A 398 -1.54 2.82 -9.69
C PHE A 398 -0.19 2.26 -9.23
N LYS A 399 -0.11 0.94 -8.94
CA LYS A 399 1.14 0.27 -8.57
C LYS A 399 2.21 0.40 -9.65
N GLU A 400 1.83 0.42 -10.92
CA GLU A 400 2.73 0.68 -12.05
C GLU A 400 3.14 2.16 -12.14
N VAL A 401 2.17 3.07 -12.05
CA VAL A 401 2.38 4.52 -12.09
C VAL A 401 3.36 4.96 -11.00
N ARG A 402 3.15 4.50 -9.75
CA ARG A 402 3.96 4.93 -8.61
C ARG A 402 5.44 4.55 -8.73
N GLN A 403 5.78 3.48 -9.47
CA GLN A 403 7.19 3.04 -9.64
C GLN A 403 8.09 4.16 -10.16
N ARG A 404 7.56 5.06 -11.00
CA ARG A 404 8.30 6.20 -11.56
C ARG A 404 8.72 7.23 -10.50
N TYR A 405 8.03 7.24 -9.37
CA TYR A 405 8.14 8.26 -8.32
C TYR A 405 8.77 7.74 -7.03
N LEU A 406 9.00 6.43 -6.93
CA LEU A 406 9.63 5.84 -5.75
C LEU A 406 11.07 6.34 -5.62
N ILE A 407 11.47 6.57 -4.37
CA ILE A 407 12.81 6.99 -3.97
C ILE A 407 13.51 5.81 -3.29
N TYR A 408 12.76 5.05 -2.49
CA TYR A 408 13.31 3.99 -1.66
C TYR A 408 13.06 2.62 -2.26
N PRO A 409 13.99 1.66 -2.03
CA PRO A 409 13.76 0.28 -2.42
C PRO A 409 12.51 -0.25 -1.71
N ARG A 410 11.72 -1.02 -2.45
CA ARG A 410 10.62 -1.80 -1.89
C ARG A 410 11.15 -3.11 -1.36
N ARG A 411 10.67 -3.52 -0.18
CA ARG A 411 11.03 -4.75 0.51
C ARG A 411 10.84 -5.91 -0.46
N ASN A 412 11.95 -6.54 -0.83
CA ASN A 412 11.89 -7.68 -1.72
C ASN A 412 11.26 -8.85 -0.95
N ASN A 413 10.08 -9.30 -1.39
CA ASN A 413 9.37 -10.42 -0.75
C ASN A 413 10.12 -11.77 -0.91
N PHE A 414 11.18 -11.81 -1.73
CA PHE A 414 12.07 -12.97 -1.78
C PHE A 414 12.96 -13.00 -0.55
N SER A 415 12.64 -13.92 0.37
CA SER A 415 13.51 -14.23 1.48
C SER A 415 14.86 -14.78 0.97
N SER A 416 15.87 -14.74 1.83
CA SER A 416 17.14 -15.42 1.54
C SER A 416 16.97 -16.92 1.27
N LEU A 417 15.90 -17.54 1.80
CA LEU A 417 15.57 -18.93 1.52
C LEU A 417 15.02 -19.07 0.09
N ASP A 418 14.11 -18.19 -0.33
CA ASP A 418 13.53 -18.23 -1.69
C ASP A 418 14.60 -18.05 -2.75
N MET A 419 15.54 -17.13 -2.53
CA MET A 419 16.69 -16.94 -3.43
C MET A 419 17.56 -18.21 -3.52
N LYS A 420 17.85 -18.85 -2.38
CA LYS A 420 18.61 -20.12 -2.36
C LYS A 420 17.87 -21.24 -3.09
N VAL A 421 16.56 -21.35 -2.92
CA VAL A 421 15.73 -22.35 -3.61
C VAL A 421 15.72 -22.08 -5.12
N LEU A 422 15.49 -20.83 -5.54
CA LEU A 422 15.45 -20.44 -6.95
C LEU A 422 16.79 -20.72 -7.65
N PHE A 423 17.90 -20.21 -7.10
CA PHE A 423 19.22 -20.42 -7.69
C PHE A 423 19.68 -21.87 -7.58
N GLY A 424 19.32 -22.58 -6.52
CA GLY A 424 19.55 -24.01 -6.36
C GLY A 424 18.84 -24.83 -7.45
N TYR A 425 17.58 -24.52 -7.73
CA TYR A 425 16.79 -25.15 -8.80
C TYR A 425 17.38 -24.91 -10.19
N ILE A 426 17.73 -23.65 -10.51
CA ILE A 426 18.38 -23.29 -11.79
C ILE A 426 19.72 -24.04 -11.93
N GLY A 427 20.55 -24.04 -10.87
CA GLY A 427 21.83 -24.73 -10.85
C GLY A 427 21.68 -26.24 -11.06
N LEU A 428 20.67 -26.86 -10.44
CA LEU A 428 20.36 -28.28 -10.62
C LEU A 428 19.98 -28.62 -12.06
N ILE A 429 19.11 -27.82 -12.70
CA ILE A 429 18.70 -28.04 -14.10
C ILE A 429 19.90 -27.95 -15.04
N VAL A 430 20.73 -26.91 -14.88
CA VAL A 430 21.94 -26.75 -15.69
C VAL A 430 22.90 -27.92 -15.48
N LEU A 431 23.08 -28.37 -14.24
CA LEU A 431 23.95 -29.51 -13.91
C LEU A 431 23.44 -30.80 -14.56
N ILE A 432 22.14 -31.09 -14.48
CA ILE A 432 21.52 -32.25 -15.15
C ILE A 432 21.75 -32.16 -16.65
N GLY A 433 21.49 -31.00 -17.27
CA GLY A 433 21.72 -30.76 -18.69
C GLY A 433 23.16 -31.02 -19.13
N VAL A 434 24.14 -30.55 -18.35
CA VAL A 434 25.57 -30.79 -18.62
C VAL A 434 25.95 -32.26 -18.45
N ILE A 435 25.48 -32.93 -17.39
CA ILE A 435 25.79 -34.34 -17.13
C ILE A 435 25.19 -35.24 -18.21
N VAL A 436 23.93 -35.02 -18.58
CA VAL A 436 23.22 -35.81 -19.58
C VAL A 436 23.74 -35.50 -20.98
N GLY A 437 23.99 -34.22 -21.30
CA GLY A 437 24.52 -33.78 -22.59
C GLY A 437 25.88 -34.40 -22.93
N ARG A 438 26.73 -34.67 -21.93
CA ARG A 438 28.03 -35.35 -22.12
C ARG A 438 27.93 -36.77 -22.66
N LYS A 439 26.77 -37.43 -22.55
CA LYS A 439 26.56 -38.82 -22.98
C LYS A 439 26.08 -38.95 -24.42
N GLN A 440 25.68 -37.85 -25.07
CA GLN A 440 25.10 -37.87 -26.41
C GLN A 440 26.20 -37.72 -27.47
N ARG A 441 26.34 -38.70 -28.36
CA ARG A 441 27.41 -38.74 -29.39
C ARG A 441 26.89 -38.83 -30.83
N ASP A 442 25.60 -39.11 -31.03
CA ASP A 442 24.96 -39.16 -32.34
C ASP A 442 23.56 -38.52 -32.33
N THR A 443 23.07 -38.15 -33.51
CA THR A 443 21.77 -37.49 -33.70
C THR A 443 20.60 -38.40 -33.32
N LYS A 444 20.77 -39.72 -33.50
CA LYS A 444 19.73 -40.71 -33.21
C LYS A 444 19.51 -40.90 -31.71
N SER A 445 20.58 -40.94 -30.91
CA SER A 445 20.54 -40.98 -29.44
C SER A 445 19.99 -39.69 -28.86
N TYR A 446 20.30 -38.56 -29.51
CA TYR A 446 19.81 -37.25 -29.09
C TYR A 446 18.29 -37.11 -29.25
N PHE A 447 17.71 -37.53 -30.39
CA PHE A 447 16.27 -37.39 -30.64
C PHE A 447 15.41 -38.58 -30.20
N LEU A 448 15.91 -39.82 -30.33
CA LEU A 448 15.11 -41.04 -30.09
C LEU A 448 15.46 -41.74 -28.77
N GLY A 449 16.44 -41.25 -28.01
CA GLY A 449 16.82 -41.81 -26.70
C GLY A 449 17.19 -43.30 -26.73
N ASN A 450 17.63 -43.80 -27.88
CA ASN A 450 17.94 -45.22 -28.16
C ASN A 450 16.82 -46.22 -27.83
N GLY A 451 15.55 -45.77 -27.72
CA GLY A 451 14.41 -46.63 -27.38
C GLY A 451 14.43 -47.19 -25.96
N GLN A 452 15.24 -46.64 -25.07
CA GLN A 452 15.42 -47.13 -23.69
C GLN A 452 14.68 -46.30 -22.64
N ILE A 453 13.91 -45.30 -23.06
CA ILE A 453 13.17 -44.42 -22.15
C ILE A 453 11.93 -45.16 -21.64
N SER A 454 11.78 -45.27 -20.31
CA SER A 454 10.59 -45.84 -19.69
C SER A 454 9.34 -45.06 -20.09
N TRP A 455 8.22 -45.76 -20.31
CA TRP A 455 6.93 -45.15 -20.61
C TRP A 455 6.52 -44.11 -19.56
N LEU A 456 6.87 -44.30 -18.29
CA LEU A 456 6.63 -43.32 -17.22
C LEU A 456 7.35 -42.00 -17.48
N MET A 457 8.61 -42.05 -17.92
CA MET A 457 9.41 -40.86 -18.22
C MET A 457 8.90 -40.16 -19.48
N ILE A 458 8.44 -40.92 -20.48
CA ILE A 458 7.78 -40.37 -21.68
C ILE A 458 6.50 -39.62 -21.26
N SER A 459 5.66 -40.23 -20.41
CA SER A 459 4.45 -39.58 -19.90
C SER A 459 4.74 -38.28 -19.15
N PHE A 460 5.73 -38.27 -18.24
CA PHE A 460 6.12 -37.04 -17.54
C PHE A 460 6.65 -35.97 -18.51
N SER A 461 7.44 -36.36 -19.50
CA SER A 461 7.97 -35.43 -20.51
C SER A 461 6.87 -34.81 -21.36
N VAL A 462 5.86 -35.60 -21.77
CA VAL A 462 4.72 -35.10 -22.55
C VAL A 462 3.93 -34.08 -21.73
N VAL A 463 3.56 -34.42 -20.49
CA VAL A 463 2.82 -33.50 -19.60
C VAL A 463 3.61 -32.23 -19.31
N ALA A 464 4.92 -32.33 -19.04
CA ALA A 464 5.77 -31.17 -18.79
C ALA A 464 5.92 -30.27 -20.03
N THR A 465 5.98 -30.83 -21.23
CA THR A 465 6.10 -30.07 -22.50
C THR A 465 4.84 -29.28 -22.80
N GLU A 466 3.68 -29.81 -22.43
CA GLU A 466 2.38 -29.16 -22.65
C GLU A 466 2.03 -28.14 -21.54
N THR A 467 2.54 -28.36 -20.33
CA THR A 467 2.29 -27.48 -19.18
C THR A 467 3.19 -26.28 -19.25
N SER A 468 2.70 -25.22 -19.90
CA SER A 468 3.41 -23.96 -20.00
C SER A 468 3.20 -23.07 -18.77
N VAL A 469 4.08 -22.08 -18.60
CA VAL A 469 3.91 -21.02 -17.59
C VAL A 469 2.58 -20.28 -17.79
N LEU A 470 2.16 -20.09 -19.04
CA LEU A 470 0.86 -19.47 -19.38
C LEU A 470 -0.31 -20.30 -18.83
N THR A 471 -0.27 -21.61 -18.99
CA THR A 471 -1.28 -22.54 -18.47
C THR A 471 -1.42 -22.40 -16.95
N PHE A 472 -0.28 -22.36 -16.25
CA PHE A 472 -0.22 -22.28 -14.79
C PHE A 472 -0.76 -20.95 -14.24
N LEU A 473 -0.50 -19.83 -14.94
CA LEU A 473 -0.98 -18.50 -14.51
C LEU A 473 -2.41 -18.23 -14.96
N SER A 474 -2.76 -18.58 -16.20
CA SER A 474 -4.03 -18.16 -16.82
C SER A 474 -5.23 -19.00 -16.36
N ILE A 475 -5.10 -20.32 -16.15
CA ILE A 475 -6.25 -21.16 -15.79
C ILE A 475 -6.83 -20.80 -14.43
N PRO A 476 -6.04 -20.63 -13.34
CA PRO A 476 -6.57 -20.18 -12.07
C PRO A 476 -7.25 -18.81 -12.18
N GLY A 477 -6.66 -17.88 -12.95
CA GLY A 477 -7.25 -16.56 -13.20
C GLY A 477 -8.60 -16.64 -13.92
N VAL A 478 -8.70 -17.44 -14.98
CA VAL A 478 -9.98 -17.65 -15.69
C VAL A 478 -11.00 -18.34 -14.80
N ALA A 479 -10.60 -19.35 -14.01
CA ALA A 479 -11.48 -20.04 -13.08
C ALA A 479 -11.98 -19.10 -11.96
N TYR A 480 -11.12 -18.21 -11.46
CA TYR A 480 -11.47 -17.20 -10.48
C TYR A 480 -12.49 -16.17 -11.02
N LEU A 481 -12.33 -15.73 -12.28
CA LEU A 481 -13.23 -14.76 -12.91
C LEU A 481 -14.53 -15.37 -13.43
N THR A 482 -14.56 -16.68 -13.71
CA THR A 482 -15.70 -17.34 -14.35
C THR A 482 -16.19 -18.54 -13.53
N ASN A 483 -15.87 -19.77 -13.97
CA ASN A 483 -16.27 -21.03 -13.33
C ASN A 483 -15.33 -22.17 -13.76
N PHE A 484 -15.64 -23.40 -13.35
CA PHE A 484 -14.85 -24.60 -13.68
C PHE A 484 -15.01 -25.11 -15.14
N GLY A 485 -15.56 -24.32 -16.06
CA GLY A 485 -15.77 -24.71 -17.46
C GLY A 485 -14.48 -25.19 -18.17
N PHE A 486 -13.31 -24.70 -17.75
CA PHE A 486 -12.03 -25.18 -18.27
C PHE A 486 -11.79 -26.68 -18.02
N LEU A 487 -12.39 -27.26 -16.97
CA LEU A 487 -12.25 -28.68 -16.66
C LEU A 487 -12.81 -29.57 -17.79
N GLN A 488 -13.83 -29.10 -18.52
CA GLN A 488 -14.34 -29.78 -19.70
C GLN A 488 -13.30 -29.87 -20.82
N VAL A 489 -12.53 -28.80 -21.04
CA VAL A 489 -11.43 -28.78 -22.01
C VAL A 489 -10.33 -29.75 -21.59
N ALA A 490 -9.98 -29.77 -20.30
CA ALA A 490 -9.00 -30.71 -19.75
C ALA A 490 -9.43 -32.19 -19.94
N ILE A 491 -10.70 -32.52 -19.66
CA ILE A 491 -11.26 -33.86 -19.92
C ILE A 491 -11.22 -34.18 -21.43
N GLY A 492 -11.56 -33.21 -22.27
CA GLY A 492 -11.48 -33.33 -23.73
C GLY A 492 -10.07 -33.67 -24.22
N TYR A 493 -9.03 -33.05 -23.65
CA TYR A 493 -7.64 -33.38 -23.99
C TYR A 493 -7.27 -34.82 -23.62
N ILE A 494 -7.72 -35.33 -22.47
CA ILE A 494 -7.46 -36.73 -22.06
C ILE A 494 -8.10 -37.70 -23.06
N ILE A 495 -9.39 -37.50 -23.39
CA ILE A 495 -10.11 -38.36 -24.33
C ILE A 495 -9.46 -38.29 -25.71
N GLY A 496 -9.18 -37.08 -26.20
CA GLY A 496 -8.54 -36.86 -27.49
C GLY A 496 -7.20 -37.57 -27.61
N ARG A 497 -6.38 -37.56 -26.54
CA ARG A 497 -5.09 -38.28 -26.51
C ARG A 497 -5.25 -39.78 -26.58
N ILE A 498 -6.21 -40.36 -25.87
CA ILE A 498 -6.48 -41.81 -25.94
C ILE A 498 -6.84 -42.19 -27.39
N VAL A 499 -7.70 -41.40 -28.04
CA VAL A 499 -8.10 -41.63 -29.43
C VAL A 499 -6.91 -41.48 -30.38
N VAL A 500 -6.12 -40.40 -30.26
CA VAL A 500 -4.95 -40.17 -31.12
C VAL A 500 -3.89 -41.25 -30.92
N ALA A 501 -3.60 -41.62 -29.68
CA ALA A 501 -2.64 -42.69 -29.37
C ALA A 501 -3.11 -44.05 -29.91
N TRP A 502 -4.41 -44.33 -29.87
CA TRP A 502 -4.95 -45.60 -30.38
C TRP A 502 -4.96 -45.67 -31.90
N LEU A 503 -5.27 -44.57 -32.59
CA LEU A 503 -5.38 -44.54 -34.06
C LEU A 503 -4.03 -44.31 -34.75
N PHE A 504 -3.26 -43.32 -34.31
CA PHE A 504 -2.08 -42.86 -35.03
C PHE A 504 -0.80 -43.55 -34.56
N LEU A 505 -0.62 -43.80 -33.26
CA LEU A 505 0.63 -44.39 -32.76
C LEU A 505 0.99 -45.72 -33.47
N PRO A 506 0.06 -46.67 -33.72
CA PRO A 506 0.37 -47.88 -34.47
C PRO A 506 0.86 -47.63 -35.90
N LEU A 507 0.35 -46.59 -36.57
CA LEU A 507 0.75 -46.20 -37.93
C LEU A 507 2.18 -45.67 -37.96
N TYR A 508 2.52 -44.79 -37.00
CA TYR A 508 3.88 -44.25 -36.87
C TYR A 508 4.92 -45.36 -36.64
N TYR A 509 4.60 -46.35 -35.81
CA TYR A 509 5.50 -47.50 -35.57
C TYR A 509 5.59 -48.45 -36.76
N LYS A 510 4.49 -48.68 -37.51
CA LYS A 510 4.45 -49.59 -38.65
C LYS A 510 5.23 -49.04 -39.85
N GLU A 511 5.15 -47.74 -40.09
CA GLU A 511 5.79 -47.09 -41.25
C GLU A 511 7.16 -46.49 -40.92
N GLY A 512 7.60 -46.56 -39.66
CA GLY A 512 8.92 -46.11 -39.23
C GLY A 512 9.11 -44.59 -39.33
N ILE A 513 8.01 -43.84 -39.33
CA ILE A 513 7.97 -42.39 -39.52
C ILE A 513 8.58 -41.69 -38.32
N GLN A 514 9.55 -40.81 -38.56
CA GLN A 514 10.27 -40.11 -37.49
C GLN A 514 9.76 -38.70 -37.24
N SER A 515 8.96 -38.15 -38.16
CA SER A 515 8.38 -36.82 -38.04
C SER A 515 6.93 -36.78 -38.52
N THR A 516 6.08 -36.03 -37.85
CA THR A 516 4.70 -35.76 -38.30
C THR A 516 4.66 -35.20 -39.72
N TYR A 517 5.67 -34.44 -40.14
CA TYR A 517 5.73 -33.87 -41.49
C TYR A 517 6.03 -34.92 -42.56
N GLU A 518 6.70 -36.02 -42.21
CA GLU A 518 7.00 -37.13 -43.12
C GLU A 518 5.75 -38.00 -43.37
N PHE A 519 4.80 -38.03 -42.42
CA PHE A 519 3.48 -38.63 -42.61
C PHE A 519 2.56 -37.83 -43.53
N ILE A 520 2.73 -36.50 -43.61
CA ILE A 520 1.89 -35.61 -44.42
C ILE A 520 2.48 -35.38 -45.83
N GLY A 521 3.81 -35.50 -45.96
CA GLY A 521 4.53 -35.28 -47.22
C GLY A 521 4.59 -36.49 -48.17
N ASN A 522 4.20 -37.67 -47.70
CA ASN A 522 3.93 -38.88 -48.51
C ASN A 522 2.41 -39.08 -48.61
#